data_AF-A0ABD5RLL4-F1
#
_entry.id   AF-A0ABD5RLL4-F1
#
_cell.length_a   1.000
_cell.length_b   1.000
_cell.length_c   1.000
_cell.angle_alpha   90.00
_cell.angle_beta   90.00
_cell.angle_gamma   90.00
#
_symmetry.space_group_name_H-M   'P 1'
#
loop_
_entity.id
_entity.type
_entity.pdbx_description
1 polymer ?
#
loop_
_entity_poly.entity_id
_entity_poly.type
_entity_poly.pdbx_seq_one_letter_code
_entity_poly.pdbx_strand_id
1 'polypeptide(L)' 'MERATTAPPDRTAGTTVACPHCERAVAVPVPDEDADPTVSTRVAAFGDHTVAHCSAGHRFWVYYC' A
#
# COMPACT_ATOMS: atom_id res chain seq x y z
N MET A 1 13.68 -35.03 -9.93
CA MET A 1 13.77 -34.12 -8.75
C MET A 1 13.45 -32.74 -9.27
N GLU A 2 12.16 -32.47 -9.43
CA GLU A 2 11.65 -31.29 -10.12
C GLU A 2 11.75 -30.07 -9.20
N ARG A 3 12.30 -28.97 -9.73
CA ARG A 3 12.40 -27.70 -9.03
C ARG A 3 11.01 -27.09 -8.93
N ALA A 4 10.40 -27.20 -7.75
CA ALA A 4 9.31 -26.32 -7.36
C ALA A 4 9.88 -24.90 -7.21
N THR A 5 9.82 -24.11 -8.28
CA THR A 5 9.83 -22.66 -8.15
C THR A 5 8.47 -22.28 -7.59
N THR A 6 8.34 -22.36 -6.27
CA THR A 6 7.19 -21.80 -5.56
C THR A 6 7.51 -20.33 -5.31
N ALA A 7 7.29 -19.48 -6.32
CA ALA A 7 6.85 -18.14 -6.02
C ALA A 7 5.34 -18.26 -5.74
N PRO A 8 4.87 -18.10 -4.49
CA PRO A 8 3.44 -17.95 -4.23
C PRO A 8 2.92 -16.72 -5.01
N PRO A 9 1.61 -16.66 -5.35
CA PRO A 9 1.12 -15.61 -6.22
C PRO A 9 1.47 -14.27 -5.60
N ASP A 10 2.07 -13.39 -6.40
CA ASP A 10 2.17 -11.96 -6.19
C ASP A 10 0.74 -11.36 -6.21
N ARG A 11 -0.14 -11.87 -5.33
CA ARG A 11 -1.40 -11.26 -4.97
C ARG A 11 -1.02 -10.33 -3.85
N THR A 12 -0.43 -9.20 -4.20
CA THR A 12 -0.49 -8.05 -3.31
C THR A 12 -1.97 -7.84 -3.04
N ALA A 13 -2.42 -8.20 -1.85
CA ALA A 13 -3.78 -7.89 -1.44
C ALA A 13 -3.90 -6.36 -1.54
N GLY A 14 -4.92 -5.87 -2.22
CA GLY A 14 -5.13 -4.43 -2.39
C GLY A 14 -6.10 -3.96 -1.33
N THR A 15 -5.73 -2.95 -0.54
CA THR A 15 -6.70 -2.23 0.30
C THR A 15 -7.07 -0.91 -0.35
N THR A 16 -8.17 -0.31 0.08
CA THR A 16 -8.60 1.01 -0.39
C THR A 16 -8.48 2.01 0.75
N VAL A 17 -7.71 3.07 0.52
CA VAL A 17 -7.51 4.17 1.47
C VAL A 17 -8.07 5.47 0.91
N ALA A 18 -8.45 6.40 1.78
CA ALA A 18 -8.90 7.72 1.37
C ALA A 18 -7.69 8.66 1.19
N CYS A 19 -7.65 9.39 0.07
CA CYS A 19 -6.65 10.42 -0.17
C CYS A 19 -6.84 11.57 0.84
N PRO A 20 -5.79 12.01 1.55
CA PRO A 20 -5.91 13.06 2.57
C PRO A 20 -6.16 14.47 2.00
N HIS A 21 -6.05 14.64 0.67
CA HIS A 21 -6.23 15.94 0.01
C HIS A 21 -7.60 16.13 -0.62
N CYS A 22 -8.22 15.05 -1.10
CA CYS A 22 -9.48 15.11 -1.85
C CYS A 22 -10.47 14.01 -1.47
N GLU A 23 -10.15 13.23 -0.42
CA GLU A 23 -11.00 12.18 0.16
C GLU A 23 -11.38 11.07 -0.83
N ARG A 24 -10.73 11.02 -1.98
CA ARG A 24 -10.98 10.02 -3.01
C ARG A 24 -10.42 8.68 -2.56
N ALA A 25 -11.20 7.62 -2.80
CA ALA A 25 -10.74 6.25 -2.63
C ALA A 25 -9.58 5.94 -3.59
N VAL A 26 -8.48 5.41 -3.06
CA VAL A 26 -7.27 4.99 -3.78
C VAL A 26 -6.93 3.57 -3.37
N ALA A 27 -6.81 2.69 -4.36
CA ALA A 27 -6.36 1.32 -4.13
C ALA A 27 -4.83 1.32 -3.96
N VAL A 28 -4.36 0.71 -2.88
CA VAL A 28 -2.93 0.58 -2.57
C VAL A 28 -2.58 -0.88 -2.27
N PRO A 29 -1.42 -1.36 -2.76
CA PRO A 29 -0.95 -2.70 -2.43
C PRO A 29 -0.65 -2.78 -0.93
N VAL A 30 -1.11 -3.83 -0.26
CA VAL A 30 -0.74 -4.15 1.12
C VAL A 30 0.05 -5.46 1.15
N PRO A 31 1.09 -5.55 2.00
CA PRO A 31 1.88 -6.76 2.14
C PRO A 31 1.08 -7.91 2.77
N ASP A 32 0.19 -7.59 3.70
CA ASP A 32 -0.68 -8.51 4.42
C ASP A 32 -2.11 -7.97 4.45
N GLU A 33 -3.09 -8.85 4.29
CA GLU A 33 -4.53 -8.50 4.28
C GLU A 33 -5.05 -7.98 5.62
N ASP A 34 -4.37 -8.32 6.72
CA ASP A 34 -4.64 -7.85 8.09
C ASP A 34 -3.84 -6.59 8.47
N ALA A 35 -2.98 -6.07 7.58
CA ALA A 35 -2.20 -4.87 7.87
C ALA A 35 -3.09 -3.63 7.90
N ASP A 36 -3.01 -2.82 8.96
CA ASP A 36 -3.80 -1.60 9.09
C ASP A 36 -3.09 -0.42 8.38
N PRO A 37 -3.65 0.08 7.25
CA PRO A 37 -2.99 1.11 6.46
C PRO A 37 -3.15 2.48 7.12
N THR A 38 -2.05 3.02 7.66
CA THR A 38 -2.00 4.38 8.17
C THR A 38 -1.62 5.36 7.07
N VAL A 39 -2.56 6.21 6.66
CA VAL A 39 -2.32 7.25 5.65
C VAL A 39 -1.63 8.46 6.27
N SER A 40 -0.60 8.97 5.61
CA SER A 40 0.10 10.19 6.02
C SER A 40 0.60 11.02 4.84
N THR A 41 0.56 12.34 5.00
CA THR A 41 1.09 13.31 4.03
C THR A 41 2.58 13.56 4.16
N ARG A 42 3.23 12.91 5.15
CA ARG A 42 4.66 13.03 5.44
C ARG A 42 5.34 11.68 5.36
N VAL A 43 6.59 11.69 4.87
CA VAL A 43 7.47 10.52 4.94
C VAL A 43 7.96 10.32 6.37
N ALA A 44 7.81 9.11 6.93
CA ALA A 44 8.36 8.72 8.21
C ALA A 44 9.84 8.36 8.04
N ALA A 45 10.61 8.54 9.11
CA ALA A 45 12.05 8.23 9.07
C ALA A 45 12.33 6.72 9.01
N PHE A 46 11.40 5.89 9.48
CA PHE A 46 11.52 4.43 9.58
C PHE A 46 10.15 3.77 9.38
N GLY A 47 10.14 2.50 8.98
CA GLY A 47 8.94 1.70 8.75
C GLY A 47 8.68 1.44 7.26
N ASP A 48 8.11 0.27 6.98
CA ASP A 48 7.65 -0.09 5.64
C ASP A 48 6.47 0.78 5.24
N HIS A 49 6.60 1.35 4.05
CA HIS A 49 5.59 2.24 3.50
C HIS A 49 5.51 2.09 1.99
N THR A 50 4.33 2.30 1.47
CA THR A 50 4.10 2.44 0.04
C THR A 50 3.79 3.90 -0.27
N VAL A 51 4.21 4.34 -1.46
CA VAL A 51 3.84 5.65 -1.99
C VAL A 51 2.63 5.46 -2.88
N ALA A 52 1.54 6.12 -2.54
CA ALA A 52 0.30 6.05 -3.26
C ALA A 52 0.04 7.35 -4.03
N HIS A 53 -0.51 7.21 -5.23
CA HIS A 53 -0.88 8.33 -6.08
C HIS A 53 -2.39 8.29 -6.32
N CYS A 54 -3.06 9.38 -5.94
CA CYS A 54 -4.46 9.58 -6.28
C CYS A 54 -4.61 9.88 -7.78
N SER A 55 -5.75 9.54 -8.37
CA SER A 55 -6.13 9.92 -9.75
C SER A 55 -6.12 11.43 -10.03
N ALA A 56 -6.18 12.26 -8.98
CA ALA A 56 -6.04 13.72 -9.08
C ALA A 56 -4.57 14.20 -9.11
N GLY A 57 -3.59 13.30 -9.04
CA GLY A 57 -2.15 13.63 -9.03
C GLY A 57 -1.56 13.93 -7.65
N HIS A 58 -2.31 13.71 -6.56
CA HIS A 58 -1.79 13.86 -5.20
C HIS A 58 -0.95 12.65 -4.80
N ARG A 59 0.21 12.91 -4.19
CA ARG A 59 1.10 11.90 -3.59
C ARG A 59 0.91 11.86 -2.08
N PHE A 60 0.86 10.66 -1.52
CA PHE A 60 0.82 10.44 -0.08
C PHE A 60 1.49 9.10 0.25
N TRP A 61 1.80 8.91 1.52
CA TRP A 61 2.46 7.72 2.04
C TRP A 61 1.47 6.90 2.84
N VAL A 62 1.53 5.58 2.66
CA VAL A 62 0.74 4.62 3.42
C VAL A 62 1.71 3.74 4.18
N TYR A 63 1.59 3.74 5.49
CA TYR A 63 2.37 2.91 6.40
C TYR A 63 1.56 1.69 6.80
N TYR A 64 2.25 0.59 7.06
CA TYR A 64 1.66 -0.64 7.55
C TYR A 64 2.31 -0.94 8.91
N CYS A 65 1.49 -1.19 9.93
CA CYS A 65 1.94 -1.57 11.27
C CYS A 65 1.66 -3.05 11.54
#